data_AF-A0A7Y5Q8R8-F1
#
_entry.id   AF-A0A7Y5Q8R8-F1
#
_cell.length_a   1.000
_cell.length_b   1.000
_cell.length_c   1.000
_cell.angle_alpha   90.00
_cell.angle_beta   90.00
_cell.angle_gamma   90.00
#
_symmetry.space_group_name_H-M   'P 1'
#
loop_
_entity.id
_entity.type
_entity.pdbx_description
1 polymer ?
#
loop_
_entity_poly.entity_id
_entity_poly.type
_entity_poly.pdbx_seq_one_letter_code
_entity_poly.pdbx_strand_id
1 'polypeptide(L)'
;AAGRRMAAEAAAADLSLMVAQPIRYRELNLMAAWCLQQGALGELRLAIETYLVSAGEEDAELVMGVGLERLSLAEQLCGPIATVQAVCQRPGSGPEESFAALLVFENGALGQLACGTSVAGQPTRVPLTIYGRSGSLRDGVLLTATGEELVSQRFARLAAPEEAARLLQLHCPYARLLHEFIEALRVGQRLAPDLRDLALAYALLESAGRATPIAVADVLSGAARDSQAAIDARYELA
;
A
#
# COMPACT_ATOMS: atom_id res chain seq x y z
N ALA A 1 -13.84 -11.14 8.95
CA ALA A 1 -15.14 -10.66 8.45
C ALA A 1 -15.39 -9.18 8.74
N ALA A 2 -14.70 -8.57 9.70
CA ALA A 2 -14.97 -7.21 10.19
C ALA A 2 -15.07 -6.13 9.08
N GLY A 3 -14.06 -5.99 8.21
CA GLY A 3 -14.09 -4.97 7.15
C GLY A 3 -15.26 -5.13 6.17
N ARG A 4 -15.60 -6.37 5.79
CA ARG A 4 -16.78 -6.67 4.95
C ARG A 4 -18.09 -6.34 5.67
N ARG A 5 -18.19 -6.66 6.97
CA ARG A 5 -19.36 -6.30 7.78
C ARG A 5 -19.50 -4.78 7.89
N MET A 6 -18.43 -4.04 8.17
CA MET A 6 -18.46 -2.58 8.19
C MET A 6 -18.92 -2.00 6.84
N ALA A 7 -18.41 -2.52 5.72
CA ALA A 7 -18.84 -2.10 4.39
C ALA A 7 -20.32 -2.42 4.12
N ALA A 8 -20.79 -3.61 4.52
CA ALA A 8 -22.17 -4.02 4.36
C ALA A 8 -23.15 -3.20 5.23
N GLU A 9 -22.80 -2.96 6.49
CA GLU A 9 -23.61 -2.15 7.41
C GLU A 9 -23.67 -0.68 6.97
N ALA A 10 -22.53 -0.10 6.56
CA ALA A 10 -22.52 1.23 5.96
C ALA A 10 -23.42 1.26 4.72
N ALA A 11 -23.35 0.21 3.89
CA ALA A 11 -24.19 0.15 2.71
C ALA A 11 -25.68 0.02 3.02
N ALA A 12 -26.06 -0.77 4.02
CA ALA A 12 -27.44 -0.96 4.47
C ALA A 12 -28.01 0.32 5.10
N ALA A 13 -27.18 1.10 5.79
CA ALA A 13 -27.53 2.37 6.41
C ALA A 13 -27.50 3.57 5.44
N ASP A 14 -27.22 3.35 4.15
CA ASP A 14 -27.02 4.40 3.14
C ASP A 14 -25.93 5.42 3.53
N LEU A 15 -24.86 4.93 4.15
CA LEU A 15 -23.69 5.71 4.55
C LEU A 15 -22.53 5.46 3.59
N SER A 16 -21.72 6.51 3.37
CA SER A 16 -20.41 6.38 2.73
C SER A 16 -19.36 6.02 3.77
N LEU A 17 -18.42 5.15 3.40
CA LEU A 17 -17.35 4.68 4.28
C LEU A 17 -16.03 4.69 3.50
N MET A 18 -14.99 5.29 4.08
CA MET A 18 -13.66 5.40 3.49
C MET A 18 -12.61 4.79 4.41
N VAL A 19 -11.63 4.12 3.80
CA VAL A 19 -10.40 3.71 4.47
C VAL A 19 -9.39 4.85 4.39
N ALA A 20 -8.96 5.37 5.54
CA ALA A 20 -8.03 6.50 5.59
C ALA A 20 -6.57 6.03 5.38
N GLN A 21 -6.07 6.10 4.13
CA GLN A 21 -4.70 5.75 3.75
C GLN A 21 -3.91 6.99 3.27
N PRO A 22 -3.48 7.86 4.20
CA PRO A 22 -2.87 9.16 3.86
C PRO A 22 -1.52 9.03 3.16
N ILE A 23 -0.84 7.88 3.27
CA ILE A 23 0.44 7.67 2.58
C ILE A 23 0.33 7.87 1.06
N ARG A 24 -0.80 7.47 0.47
CA ARG A 24 -1.06 7.63 -0.97
C ARG A 24 -1.16 9.09 -1.41
N TYR A 25 -1.45 9.98 -0.47
CA TYR A 25 -1.71 11.40 -0.68
C TYR A 25 -0.51 12.29 -0.38
N ARG A 26 0.66 11.71 -0.06
CA ARG A 26 1.89 12.50 0.03
C ARG A 26 2.22 13.07 -1.35
N GLU A 27 2.64 14.32 -1.40
CA GLU A 27 2.85 15.02 -2.68
C GLU A 27 3.82 14.28 -3.59
N LEU A 28 4.93 13.81 -3.04
CA LEU A 28 5.93 13.05 -3.77
C LEU A 28 5.36 11.76 -4.38
N ASN A 29 4.49 11.07 -3.63
CA ASN A 29 3.85 9.83 -4.08
C ASN A 29 2.84 10.11 -5.20
N LEU A 30 2.08 11.20 -5.11
CA LEU A 30 1.15 11.62 -6.17
C LEU A 30 1.89 12.00 -7.45
N MET A 31 2.98 12.78 -7.34
CA MET A 31 3.80 13.16 -8.50
C MET A 31 4.51 11.94 -9.12
N ALA A 32 4.98 11.01 -8.29
CA ALA A 32 5.54 9.74 -8.74
C ALA A 32 4.48 8.89 -9.48
N ALA A 33 3.31 8.69 -8.87
CA ALA A 33 2.20 7.95 -9.47
C ALA A 33 1.83 8.55 -10.83
N TRP A 34 1.72 9.88 -10.90
CA TRP A 34 1.46 10.59 -12.15
C TRP A 34 2.55 10.32 -13.19
N CYS A 35 3.84 10.45 -12.85
CA CYS A 35 4.94 10.17 -13.78
C CYS A 35 4.91 8.73 -14.31
N LEU A 36 4.61 7.76 -13.44
CA LEU A 36 4.51 6.35 -13.81
C LEU A 36 3.32 6.08 -14.74
N GLN A 37 2.16 6.72 -14.48
CA GLN A 37 0.99 6.66 -15.37
C GLN A 37 1.28 7.26 -16.75
N GLN A 38 2.16 8.27 -16.84
CA GLN A 38 2.65 8.81 -18.11
C GLN A 38 3.70 7.90 -18.80
N GLY A 39 3.96 6.71 -18.27
CA GLY A 39 4.89 5.75 -18.86
C GLY A 39 6.36 6.10 -18.67
N ALA A 40 6.73 6.91 -17.67
CA ALA A 40 8.10 7.39 -17.47
C ALA A 40 9.15 6.26 -17.39
N LEU A 41 8.78 5.06 -16.91
CA LEU A 41 9.66 3.91 -16.80
C LEU A 41 9.36 2.79 -17.83
N GLY A 42 8.37 2.99 -18.70
CA GLY A 42 7.85 1.92 -19.56
C GLY A 42 7.21 0.79 -18.76
N GLU A 43 7.37 -0.45 -19.23
CA GLU A 43 6.87 -1.64 -18.53
C GLU A 43 7.65 -1.88 -17.23
N LEU A 44 6.94 -1.95 -16.11
CA LEU A 44 7.54 -2.19 -14.80
C LEU A 44 8.04 -3.63 -14.69
N ARG A 45 9.18 -3.82 -14.02
CA ARG A 45 9.85 -5.12 -13.88
C ARG A 45 10.03 -5.52 -12.43
N LEU A 46 10.47 -4.60 -11.59
CA LEU A 46 10.83 -4.88 -10.21
C LEU A 46 10.53 -3.68 -9.31
N ALA A 47 10.00 -3.94 -8.12
CA ALA A 47 9.88 -2.97 -7.04
C ALA A 47 10.57 -3.51 -5.78
N ILE A 48 11.35 -2.68 -5.09
CA ILE A 48 12.04 -3.06 -3.85
C ILE A 48 11.81 -2.00 -2.79
N GLU A 49 11.40 -2.40 -1.60
CA GLU A 49 11.38 -1.55 -0.42
C GLU A 49 11.91 -2.32 0.81
N THR A 50 12.73 -1.65 1.60
CA THR A 50 13.19 -2.14 2.90
C THR A 50 12.98 -1.07 3.93
N TYR A 51 12.19 -1.38 4.96
CA TYR A 51 11.90 -0.49 6.07
C TYR A 51 12.28 -1.18 7.40
N LEU A 52 13.54 -1.03 7.80
CA LEU A 52 14.05 -1.55 9.07
C LEU A 52 14.37 -0.38 9.99
N VAL A 53 13.60 -0.24 11.06
CA VAL A 53 13.77 0.82 12.05
C VAL A 53 13.73 0.21 13.44
N SER A 54 14.39 0.86 14.38
CA SER A 54 14.12 0.65 15.80
C SER A 54 12.95 1.57 16.14
N ALA A 55 11.74 1.03 16.20
CA ALA A 55 10.62 1.72 16.82
C ALA A 55 10.73 1.48 18.33
N GLY A 56 10.48 2.51 19.14
CA GLY A 56 10.34 2.35 20.58
C GLY A 56 9.20 1.39 20.94
N GLU A 57 9.22 0.91 22.18
CA GLU A 57 8.48 -0.18 22.86
C GLU A 57 6.95 -0.33 22.68
N GLU A 58 6.32 0.24 21.66
CA GLU A 58 4.89 0.02 21.44
C GLU A 58 4.67 -1.24 20.60
N ASP A 59 3.80 -2.13 21.12
CA ASP A 59 3.21 -3.33 20.51
C ASP A 59 2.53 -3.02 19.16
N ALA A 60 3.31 -2.59 18.18
CA ALA A 60 2.82 -2.26 16.87
C ALA A 60 2.58 -3.57 16.12
N GLU A 61 1.32 -3.83 15.76
CA GLU A 61 0.98 -4.82 14.75
C GLU A 61 1.70 -4.45 13.45
N LEU A 62 2.93 -4.94 13.24
CA LEU A 62 3.82 -4.49 12.17
C LEU A 62 3.16 -4.57 10.81
N VAL A 63 2.48 -5.69 10.54
CA VAL A 63 1.80 -5.94 9.27
C VAL A 63 0.60 -5.01 9.10
N MET A 64 -0.25 -4.88 10.12
CA MET A 64 -1.49 -4.09 10.04
C MET A 64 -1.26 -2.58 10.09
N GLY A 65 -0.19 -2.14 10.75
CA GLY A 65 0.24 -0.75 10.80
C GLY A 65 1.14 -0.38 9.62
N VAL A 66 2.44 -0.63 9.77
CA VAL A 66 3.45 -0.17 8.80
C VAL A 66 3.37 -0.94 7.48
N GLY A 67 3.23 -2.27 7.54
CA GLY A 67 3.21 -3.15 6.37
C GLY A 67 2.08 -2.83 5.41
N LEU A 68 0.88 -2.58 5.94
CA LEU A 68 -0.30 -2.21 5.17
C LEU A 68 -0.08 -0.89 4.42
N GLU A 69 0.49 0.13 5.07
CA GLU A 69 0.84 1.38 4.38
C GLU A 69 1.84 1.16 3.24
N ARG A 70 2.83 0.29 3.45
CA ARG A 70 3.86 -0.01 2.42
C ARG A 70 3.25 -0.75 1.23
N LEU A 71 2.45 -1.77 1.48
CA LEU A 71 1.72 -2.52 0.44
C LEU A 71 0.78 -1.60 -0.33
N SER A 72 0.06 -0.72 0.38
CA SER A 72 -0.86 0.26 -0.18
C SER A 72 -0.15 1.26 -1.11
N LEU A 73 1.06 1.71 -0.74
CA LEU A 73 1.91 2.56 -1.58
C LEU A 73 2.47 1.80 -2.79
N ALA A 74 2.92 0.56 -2.59
CA ALA A 74 3.41 -0.29 -3.68
C ALA A 74 2.32 -0.50 -4.74
N GLU A 75 1.07 -0.75 -4.35
CA GLU A 75 -0.04 -0.85 -5.30
C GLU A 75 -0.30 0.45 -6.06
N GLN A 76 -0.27 1.59 -5.38
CA GLN A 76 -0.48 2.88 -6.03
C GLN A 76 0.54 3.15 -7.14
N LEU A 77 1.81 2.81 -6.91
CA LEU A 77 2.88 3.10 -7.85
C LEU A 77 3.12 2.01 -8.89
N CYS A 78 2.89 0.74 -8.53
CA CYS A 78 3.25 -0.41 -9.38
C CYS A 78 2.05 -1.11 -10.02
N GLY A 79 0.82 -0.75 -9.61
CA GLY A 79 -0.41 -1.42 -10.01
C GLY A 79 -0.84 -2.50 -9.00
N PRO A 80 -1.95 -3.21 -9.25
CA PRO A 80 -2.51 -4.16 -8.31
C PRO A 80 -1.57 -5.35 -8.04
N ILE A 81 -1.40 -5.74 -6.78
CA ILE A 81 -0.71 -6.96 -6.37
C ILE A 81 -1.64 -8.17 -6.54
N ALA A 82 -1.24 -9.15 -7.34
CA ALA A 82 -1.99 -10.38 -7.54
C ALA A 82 -1.74 -11.41 -6.44
N THR A 83 -0.47 -11.58 -6.04
CA THR A 83 -0.04 -12.65 -5.13
C THR A 83 1.00 -12.14 -4.14
N VAL A 84 0.92 -12.64 -2.90
CA VAL A 84 1.88 -12.38 -1.82
C VAL A 84 2.47 -13.70 -1.33
N GLN A 85 3.80 -13.78 -1.24
CA GLN A 85 4.51 -14.83 -0.51
C GLN A 85 5.32 -14.20 0.61
N ALA A 86 5.11 -14.60 1.86
CA ALA A 86 5.73 -13.95 3.00
C ALA A 86 6.26 -14.92 4.06
N VAL A 87 7.21 -14.42 4.83
CA VAL A 87 7.66 -14.98 6.09
C VAL A 87 7.67 -13.88 7.14
N CYS A 88 7.22 -14.22 8.35
CA CYS A 88 7.21 -13.30 9.49
C CYS A 88 8.01 -13.92 10.64
N GLN A 89 8.74 -13.09 11.38
CA GLN A 89 9.29 -13.45 12.68
C GLN A 89 8.44 -12.81 13.78
N ARG A 90 8.15 -13.61 14.81
CA ARG A 90 7.34 -13.26 15.98
C ARG A 90 8.01 -13.85 17.23
N PRO A 91 8.07 -13.14 18.37
CA PRO A 91 8.52 -13.72 19.62
C PRO A 91 7.37 -14.55 20.26
N GLY A 92 7.48 -15.88 20.20
CA GLY A 92 6.48 -16.78 20.79
C GLY A 92 5.09 -16.60 20.14
N SER A 93 4.10 -16.18 20.95
CA SER A 93 2.72 -15.89 20.48
C SER A 93 2.43 -14.39 20.31
N GLY A 94 3.48 -13.55 20.37
CA GLY A 94 3.37 -12.10 20.23
C GLY A 94 3.14 -11.61 18.79
N PRO A 95 3.08 -10.28 18.60
CA PRO A 95 2.93 -9.66 17.28
C PRO A 95 4.13 -9.92 16.37
N GLU A 96 3.96 -9.70 15.07
CA GLU A 96 5.07 -9.67 14.11
C GLU A 96 6.04 -8.53 14.43
N GLU A 97 7.32 -8.89 14.49
CA GLU A 97 8.43 -7.96 14.74
C GLU A 97 9.20 -7.62 13.46
N SER A 98 9.20 -8.57 12.52
CA SER A 98 9.75 -8.39 11.19
C SER A 98 9.07 -9.32 10.18
N PHE A 99 9.06 -8.92 8.92
CA PHE A 99 8.64 -9.76 7.81
C PHE A 99 9.47 -9.49 6.55
N ALA A 100 9.50 -10.50 5.68
CA ALA A 100 9.96 -10.37 4.30
C ALA A 100 8.91 -10.97 3.38
N ALA A 101 8.59 -10.27 2.29
CA ALA A 101 7.58 -10.66 1.33
C ALA A 101 8.08 -10.49 -0.11
N LEU A 102 7.70 -11.44 -0.95
CA LEU A 102 7.74 -11.37 -2.40
C LEU A 102 6.32 -11.11 -2.91
N LEU A 103 6.22 -10.21 -3.87
CA LEU A 103 4.97 -9.76 -4.47
C LEU A 103 4.98 -10.07 -5.96
N VAL A 104 3.83 -10.44 -6.51
CA VAL A 104 3.61 -10.51 -7.95
C VAL A 104 2.49 -9.54 -8.29
N PHE A 105 2.75 -8.59 -9.19
CA PHE A 105 1.77 -7.63 -9.65
C PHE A 105 0.97 -8.17 -10.85
N GLU A 106 -0.25 -7.68 -11.06
CA GLU A 106 -1.11 -8.10 -12.18
C GLU A 106 -0.50 -7.77 -13.56
N ASN A 107 0.38 -6.75 -13.62
CA ASN A 107 1.14 -6.41 -14.83
C ASN A 107 2.39 -7.29 -15.05
N GLY A 108 2.62 -8.30 -14.21
CA GLY A 108 3.76 -9.22 -14.29
C GLY A 108 5.05 -8.71 -13.65
N ALA A 109 5.07 -7.49 -13.09
CA ALA A 109 6.21 -7.03 -12.31
C ALA A 109 6.36 -7.85 -11.02
N LEU A 110 7.59 -7.93 -10.51
CA LEU A 110 7.90 -8.54 -9.22
C LEU A 110 8.11 -7.46 -8.15
N GLY A 111 7.82 -7.79 -6.90
CA GLY A 111 8.07 -6.91 -5.77
C GLY A 111 8.81 -7.63 -4.65
N GLN A 112 9.63 -6.89 -3.92
CA GLN A 112 10.20 -7.30 -2.64
C GLN A 112 9.89 -6.24 -1.59
N LEU A 113 9.34 -6.66 -0.47
CA LEU A 113 9.10 -5.81 0.69
C LEU A 113 9.69 -6.48 1.93
N ALA A 114 10.56 -5.76 2.64
CA ALA A 114 11.04 -6.18 3.95
C ALA A 114 10.72 -5.09 4.97
N CYS A 115 10.15 -5.46 6.12
CA CYS A 115 9.79 -4.52 7.16
C CYS A 115 10.19 -5.07 8.54
N GLY A 116 10.61 -4.20 9.44
CA GLY A 116 10.94 -4.57 10.80
C GLY A 116 11.03 -3.35 11.70
N THR A 117 10.48 -3.47 12.91
CA THR A 117 10.42 -2.39 13.92
C THR A 117 11.24 -2.69 15.17
N SER A 118 11.68 -3.94 15.36
CA SER A 118 12.48 -4.38 16.51
C SER A 118 13.97 -4.55 16.19
N VAL A 119 14.45 -3.99 15.08
CA VAL A 119 15.84 -4.18 14.63
C VAL A 119 16.77 -3.30 15.46
N ALA A 120 17.65 -3.93 16.25
CA ALA A 120 18.72 -3.22 16.96
C ALA A 120 19.76 -2.67 15.97
N GLY A 121 20.22 -1.44 16.19
CA GLY A 121 21.27 -0.80 15.40
C GLY A 121 20.80 0.37 14.57
N GLN A 122 21.58 0.73 13.54
CA GLN A 122 21.24 1.84 12.67
C GLN A 122 20.05 1.49 11.77
N PRO A 123 19.06 2.40 11.63
CA PRO A 123 17.95 2.21 10.71
C PRO A 123 18.44 1.94 9.28
N THR A 124 17.91 0.90 8.65
CA THR A 124 18.17 0.59 7.24
C THR A 124 16.91 0.86 6.45
N ARG A 125 16.96 1.87 5.59
CA ARG A 125 15.86 2.27 4.73
C ARG A 125 16.29 2.22 3.27
N VAL A 126 15.73 1.29 2.53
CA VAL A 126 15.72 1.34 1.06
C VAL A 126 14.36 1.89 0.69
N PRO A 127 14.26 3.16 0.23
CA PRO A 127 12.98 3.70 -0.20
C PRO A 127 12.44 2.87 -1.34
N LEU A 128 11.10 2.84 -1.50
CA LEU A 128 10.46 2.14 -2.61
C LEU A 128 11.12 2.54 -3.94
N THR A 129 11.83 1.58 -4.51
CA THR A 129 12.64 1.72 -5.71
C THR A 129 12.02 0.86 -6.79
N ILE A 130 11.65 1.50 -7.90
CA ILE A 130 10.91 0.86 -9.00
C ILE A 130 11.80 0.85 -10.22
N TYR A 131 11.93 -0.31 -10.85
CA TYR A 131 12.66 -0.52 -12.09
C TYR A 131 11.68 -0.87 -13.20
N GLY A 132 11.74 -0.13 -14.30
CA GLY A 132 11.04 -0.45 -15.53
C GLY A 132 12.01 -0.63 -16.69
N ARG A 133 11.47 -0.96 -17.86
CA ARG A 133 12.24 -1.17 -19.09
C ARG A 133 13.05 0.06 -19.50
N SER A 134 12.57 1.26 -19.19
CA SER A 134 13.14 2.53 -19.68
C SER A 134 13.86 3.34 -18.60
N GLY A 135 13.96 2.83 -17.37
CA GLY A 135 14.61 3.54 -16.28
C GLY A 135 14.26 3.03 -14.89
N SER A 136 14.57 3.82 -13.87
CA SER A 136 14.17 3.57 -12.49
C SER A 136 13.64 4.82 -11.81
N LEU A 137 12.86 4.63 -10.74
CA LEU A 137 12.46 5.64 -9.80
C LEU A 137 12.99 5.25 -8.42
N ARG A 138 13.71 6.17 -7.77
CA ARG A 138 14.17 6.01 -6.39
C ARG A 138 14.09 7.35 -5.66
N ASP A 139 13.39 7.38 -4.53
CA ASP A 139 13.31 8.56 -3.66
C ASP A 139 12.93 9.86 -4.40
N GLY A 140 11.96 9.76 -5.32
CA GLY A 140 11.54 10.91 -6.14
C GLY A 140 12.48 11.28 -7.29
N VAL A 141 13.54 10.52 -7.53
CA VAL A 141 14.46 10.69 -8.67
C VAL A 141 14.16 9.65 -9.74
N LEU A 142 13.81 10.12 -10.94
CA LEU A 142 13.74 9.30 -12.15
C LEU A 142 15.12 9.25 -12.79
N LEU A 143 15.63 8.05 -13.05
CA LEU A 143 16.83 7.82 -13.86
C LEU A 143 16.41 7.13 -15.16
N THR A 144 16.65 7.77 -16.30
CA THR A 144 16.31 7.26 -17.63
C THR A 144 17.51 7.38 -18.58
N ALA A 145 17.36 6.94 -19.83
CA ALA A 145 18.40 7.12 -20.85
C ALA A 145 18.76 8.60 -21.10
N THR A 146 17.87 9.54 -20.77
CA THR A 146 18.12 10.99 -20.91
C THR A 146 18.77 11.62 -19.69
N GLY A 147 19.06 10.85 -18.65
CA GLY A 147 19.66 11.31 -17.39
C GLY A 147 18.71 11.24 -16.19
N GLU A 148 19.12 11.90 -15.11
CA GLU A 148 18.38 12.01 -13.86
C GLU A 148 17.47 13.23 -13.84
N GLU A 149 16.25 13.07 -13.34
CA GLU A 149 15.25 14.15 -13.19
C GLU A 149 14.40 13.91 -11.93
N LEU A 150 14.10 14.96 -11.16
CA LEU A 150 13.15 14.84 -10.05
C LEU A 150 11.72 14.68 -10.57
N VAL A 151 10.93 13.79 -9.96
CA VAL A 151 9.49 13.66 -10.29
C VAL A 151 8.75 14.98 -10.15
N SER A 152 9.15 15.82 -9.19
CA SER A 152 8.56 17.14 -8.98
C SER A 152 8.86 18.11 -10.13
N GLN A 153 10.08 18.10 -10.65
CA GLN A 153 10.48 18.91 -11.80
C GLN A 153 9.76 18.44 -13.06
N ARG A 154 9.71 17.12 -13.28
CA ARG A 154 9.00 16.53 -14.40
C ARG A 154 7.52 16.86 -14.36
N PHE A 155 6.89 16.68 -13.20
CA PHE A 155 5.49 17.01 -12.95
C PHE A 155 5.20 18.48 -13.21
N ALA A 156 5.97 19.41 -12.62
CA ALA A 156 5.78 20.84 -12.82
C ALA A 156 5.93 21.28 -14.29
N ARG A 157 6.76 20.58 -15.06
CA ARG A 157 7.00 20.87 -16.49
C ARG A 157 5.92 20.30 -17.41
N LEU A 158 5.36 19.14 -17.08
CA LEU A 158 4.54 18.36 -18.01
C LEU A 158 3.06 18.26 -17.61
N ALA A 159 2.72 18.38 -16.32
CA ALA A 159 1.34 18.30 -15.87
C ALA A 159 0.56 19.55 -16.32
N ALA A 160 -0.68 19.35 -16.76
CA ALA A 160 -1.56 20.46 -17.06
C ALA A 160 -1.85 21.28 -15.79
N PRO A 161 -2.00 22.61 -15.85
CA PRO A 161 -2.24 23.44 -14.66
C PRO A 161 -3.45 22.99 -13.84
N GLU A 162 -4.54 22.57 -14.49
CA GLU A 162 -5.74 22.05 -13.84
C GLU A 162 -5.49 20.74 -13.09
N GLU A 163 -4.69 19.85 -13.69
CA GLU A 163 -4.31 18.59 -13.07
C GLU A 163 -3.38 18.80 -11.88
N ALA A 164 -2.40 19.71 -12.02
CA ALA A 164 -1.52 20.11 -10.93
C ALA A 164 -2.30 20.73 -9.75
N ALA A 165 -3.25 21.63 -10.05
CA ALA A 165 -4.11 22.22 -9.05
C ALA A 165 -4.96 21.15 -8.33
N ARG A 166 -5.55 20.20 -9.08
CA ARG A 166 -6.34 19.10 -8.52
C ARG A 166 -5.50 18.18 -7.62
N LEU A 167 -4.31 17.79 -8.08
CA LEU A 167 -3.47 16.83 -7.36
C LEU A 167 -2.78 17.47 -6.14
N LEU A 168 -2.38 18.74 -6.22
CA LEU A 168 -1.53 19.41 -5.24
C LEU A 168 -2.23 20.54 -4.44
N GLN A 169 -3.57 20.61 -4.44
CA GLN A 169 -4.33 21.69 -3.80
C GLN A 169 -4.03 21.92 -2.31
N LEU A 170 -3.73 20.87 -1.55
CA LEU A 170 -3.58 20.92 -0.09
C LEU A 170 -2.29 20.24 0.34
N HIS A 171 -1.35 20.86 1.04
CA HIS A 171 -0.07 20.19 1.35
C HIS A 171 -0.16 19.03 2.36
N CYS A 172 -1.19 18.99 3.20
CA CYS A 172 -1.38 17.92 4.18
C CYS A 172 -2.03 16.68 3.54
N PRO A 173 -1.41 15.48 3.61
CA PRO A 173 -1.96 14.27 3.00
C PRO A 173 -3.34 13.87 3.58
N TYR A 174 -3.53 14.05 4.89
CA TYR A 174 -4.83 13.83 5.53
C TYR A 174 -5.89 14.81 5.02
N ALA A 175 -5.51 16.08 4.83
CA ALA A 175 -6.43 17.09 4.31
C ALA A 175 -6.83 16.78 2.86
N ARG A 176 -5.91 16.29 2.00
CA ARG A 176 -6.25 15.83 0.65
C ARG A 176 -7.23 14.67 0.67
N LEU A 177 -6.92 13.63 1.46
CA LEU A 177 -7.76 12.45 1.59
C LEU A 177 -9.18 12.80 2.04
N LEU A 178 -9.31 13.65 3.06
CA LEU A 178 -10.61 14.12 3.55
C LEU A 178 -11.30 15.04 2.53
N HIS A 179 -10.55 15.87 1.80
CA HIS A 179 -11.11 16.72 0.76
C HIS A 179 -11.71 15.90 -0.38
N GLU A 180 -10.99 14.89 -0.90
CA GLU A 180 -11.51 13.98 -1.93
C GLU A 180 -12.78 13.27 -1.46
N PHE A 181 -12.79 12.80 -0.21
CA PHE A 181 -13.98 12.21 0.39
C PHE A 181 -15.16 13.18 0.43
N ILE A 182 -14.96 14.41 0.90
CA ILE A 182 -16.00 15.43 1.00
C ILE A 182 -16.51 15.86 -0.38
N GLU A 183 -15.63 16.03 -1.36
CA GLU A 183 -16.03 16.41 -2.73
C GLU A 183 -16.87 15.31 -3.39
N ALA A 184 -16.51 14.04 -3.21
CA ALA A 184 -17.33 12.92 -3.68
C ALA A 184 -18.74 12.98 -3.08
N LEU A 185 -18.86 13.22 -1.77
CA LEU A 185 -20.17 13.36 -1.11
C LEU A 185 -20.98 14.54 -1.66
N ARG A 186 -20.32 15.67 -1.96
CA ARG A 186 -20.99 16.88 -2.49
C ARG A 186 -21.64 16.65 -3.85
N VAL A 187 -21.02 15.83 -4.70
CA VAL A 187 -21.57 15.47 -6.03
C VAL A 187 -22.50 14.26 -5.98
N GLY A 188 -22.86 13.79 -4.78
CA GLY A 188 -23.72 12.62 -4.60
C GLY A 188 -23.04 11.29 -4.97
N GLN A 189 -21.72 11.27 -5.10
CA GLN A 189 -20.97 10.03 -5.31
C GLN A 189 -20.91 9.25 -4.00
N ARG A 190 -21.46 8.04 -4.03
CA ARG A 190 -21.37 7.10 -2.92
C ARG A 190 -20.00 6.43 -2.92
N LEU A 191 -19.30 6.50 -1.79
CA LEU A 191 -18.01 5.84 -1.62
C LEU A 191 -18.18 4.58 -0.78
N ALA A 192 -17.84 3.44 -1.38
CA ALA A 192 -17.66 2.18 -0.69
C ALA A 192 -16.18 2.02 -0.31
N PRO A 193 -15.86 1.43 0.86
CA PRO A 193 -14.48 1.25 1.24
C PRO A 193 -13.83 0.21 0.33
N ASP A 194 -12.67 0.54 -0.20
CA ASP A 194 -11.82 -0.45 -0.84
C ASP A 194 -11.15 -1.31 0.24
N LEU A 195 -11.54 -2.58 0.32
CA LEU A 195 -11.00 -3.54 1.29
C LEU A 195 -9.70 -4.20 0.81
N ARG A 196 -9.19 -3.79 -0.37
CA ARG A 196 -8.00 -4.38 -0.96
C ARG A 196 -6.75 -4.22 -0.09
N ASP A 197 -6.53 -3.06 0.50
CA ASP A 197 -5.38 -2.83 1.40
C ASP A 197 -5.41 -3.78 2.61
N LEU A 198 -6.60 -3.99 3.16
CA LEU A 198 -6.81 -4.95 4.24
C LEU A 198 -6.59 -6.39 3.75
N ALA A 199 -7.05 -6.73 2.55
CA ALA A 199 -6.84 -8.04 1.96
C ALA A 199 -5.36 -8.34 1.68
N LEU A 200 -4.54 -7.34 1.35
CA LEU A 200 -3.08 -7.51 1.20
C LEU A 200 -2.42 -7.86 2.52
N ALA A 201 -2.78 -7.15 3.60
CA ALA A 201 -2.28 -7.45 4.93
C ALA A 201 -2.65 -8.88 5.36
N TYR A 202 -3.89 -9.30 5.14
CA TYR A 202 -4.29 -10.68 5.38
C TYR A 202 -3.59 -11.68 4.46
N ALA A 203 -3.40 -11.39 3.17
CA ALA A 203 -2.66 -12.29 2.26
C ALA A 203 -1.23 -12.53 2.75
N LEU A 204 -0.57 -11.50 3.30
CA LEU A 204 0.74 -11.61 3.92
C LEU A 204 0.70 -12.54 5.14
N LEU A 205 -0.27 -12.34 6.05
CA LEU A 205 -0.44 -13.18 7.26
C LEU A 205 -0.76 -14.64 6.93
N GLU A 206 -1.69 -14.87 6.00
CA GLU A 206 -2.07 -16.21 5.51
C GLU A 206 -0.86 -16.90 4.88
N SER A 207 -0.07 -16.16 4.09
CA SER A 207 1.12 -16.69 3.45
C SER A 207 2.19 -17.07 4.47
N ALA A 208 2.44 -16.21 5.46
CA ALA A 208 3.39 -16.48 6.53
C ALA A 208 2.98 -17.69 7.38
N GLY A 209 1.67 -17.87 7.64
CA GLY A 209 1.15 -19.02 8.38
C GLY A 209 1.22 -20.34 7.63
N ARG A 210 1.04 -20.33 6.30
CA ARG A 210 1.01 -21.54 5.46
C ARG A 210 2.33 -21.86 4.75
N ALA A 211 3.27 -20.91 4.75
CA ALA A 211 4.50 -20.96 3.97
C ALA A 211 4.27 -21.17 2.45
N THR A 212 3.16 -20.64 1.93
CA THR A 212 2.77 -20.73 0.51
C THR A 212 2.35 -19.36 -0.03
N PRO A 213 2.51 -19.10 -1.34
CA PRO A 213 1.94 -17.91 -1.96
C PRO A 213 0.41 -17.87 -1.80
N ILE A 214 -0.15 -16.69 -1.56
CA ILE A 214 -1.59 -16.43 -1.42
C ILE A 214 -2.03 -15.40 -2.45
N ALA A 215 -3.05 -15.72 -3.24
CA ALA A 215 -3.67 -14.77 -4.14
C ALA A 215 -4.54 -13.77 -3.35
N VAL A 216 -4.45 -12.48 -3.67
CA VAL A 216 -5.24 -11.44 -3.00
C VAL A 216 -6.74 -11.65 -3.23
N ALA A 217 -7.11 -12.19 -4.40
CA ALA A 217 -8.48 -12.56 -4.72
C ALA A 217 -9.05 -13.65 -3.80
N ASP A 218 -8.23 -14.59 -3.32
CA ASP A 218 -8.65 -15.64 -2.39
C ASP A 218 -9.01 -15.04 -1.02
N VAL A 219 -8.31 -14.00 -0.59
CA VAL A 219 -8.63 -13.29 0.66
C VAL A 219 -9.90 -12.45 0.51
N LEU A 220 -10.03 -11.74 -0.61
CA LEU A 220 -11.22 -10.92 -0.92
C LEU A 220 -12.49 -11.77 -0.96
N SER A 221 -12.43 -12.91 -1.64
CA SER A 221 -13.54 -13.89 -1.71
C SER A 221 -13.77 -14.65 -0.40
N GLY A 222 -12.77 -14.69 0.49
CA GLY A 222 -12.81 -15.43 1.75
C GLY A 222 -12.40 -16.90 1.65
N ALA A 223 -11.84 -17.32 0.51
CA ALA A 223 -11.20 -18.63 0.33
C ALA A 223 -9.92 -18.80 1.19
N ALA A 224 -9.19 -17.70 1.44
CA ALA A 224 -8.11 -17.64 2.42
C ALA A 224 -8.54 -16.75 3.62
N ARG A 225 -8.74 -17.35 4.80
CA ARG A 225 -9.34 -16.68 5.96
C ARG A 225 -8.91 -17.21 7.33
N ASP A 226 -7.84 -17.97 7.44
CA ASP A 226 -7.41 -18.57 8.71
C ASP A 226 -7.00 -17.49 9.73
N SER A 227 -6.19 -16.51 9.30
CA SER A 227 -5.77 -15.38 10.12
C SER A 227 -6.96 -14.54 10.57
N GLN A 228 -7.95 -14.38 9.69
CA GLN A 228 -9.18 -13.67 10.01
C GLN A 228 -10.12 -14.48 10.92
N ALA A 229 -10.14 -15.80 10.81
CA ALA A 229 -11.04 -16.68 11.57
C ALA A 229 -10.75 -16.63 13.08
N ALA A 230 -9.49 -16.52 13.49
CA ALA A 230 -9.11 -16.35 14.89
C ALA A 230 -9.69 -15.04 15.48
N ILE A 231 -9.65 -13.95 14.72
CA ILE A 231 -10.24 -12.66 15.09
C ILE A 231 -11.77 -12.79 15.14
N ASP A 232 -12.38 -13.37 14.11
CA ASP A 232 -13.82 -13.52 14.04
C ASP A 232 -14.35 -14.37 15.22
N ALA A 233 -13.64 -15.43 15.63
CA ALA A 233 -13.99 -16.23 16.80
C ALA A 233 -13.87 -15.43 18.11
N ARG A 234 -12.80 -14.62 18.26
CA ARG A 234 -12.59 -13.80 19.47
C ARG A 234 -13.66 -12.73 19.67
N TYR A 235 -14.19 -12.19 18.59
CA TYR A 235 -15.19 -11.12 18.61
C TYR A 235 -16.60 -11.60 18.25
N GLU A 236 -16.84 -12.92 18.23
CA GLU A 236 -18.16 -13.51 17.93
C GLU A 236 -18.75 -12.99 16.60
N LEU A 237 -17.90 -12.86 15.59
CA LEU A 237 -18.26 -12.34 14.26
C LEU A 237 -18.63 -13.41 13.24
N ALA A 238 -18.73 -14.67 13.67
CA ALA A 238 -19.01 -15.84 12.84
C ALA A 238 -20.43 -15.86 12.27
#